data_AF-A0A8H3HJE8-F1
#
_entry.id   AF-A0A8H3HJE8-F1
#
_cell.length_a   1.000
_cell.length_b   1.000
_cell.length_c   1.000
_cell.angle_alpha   90.00
_cell.angle_beta   90.00
_cell.angle_gamma   90.00
#
_symmetry.space_group_name_H-M   'P 1'
#
loop_
_entity.id
_entity.type
_entity.pdbx_description
1 polymer ?
#
loop_
_entity_poly.entity_id
_entity_poly.type
_entity_poly.pdbx_seq_one_letter_code
_entity_poly.pdbx_strand_id
1 'polypeptide(L)'
;MADSGARGRGGFGRGRGGDRGRGRRGPRRGGRKDEDKEWVPVTKLGRLVKDGKIKSMEEIYLFSLPIKEYQIVDFFLPTLKDEVMKIMPV
;
A
#
# COMPACT_ATOMS: atom_id res chain seq x y z
N MET A 1 -20.56 42.11 -54.40
CA MET A 1 -20.54 41.04 -55.41
C MET A 1 -19.62 39.94 -54.94
N ALA A 2 -20.11 38.70 -54.92
CA ALA A 2 -19.37 37.48 -54.63
C ALA A 2 -18.61 36.99 -55.87
N ASP A 3 -17.50 36.27 -55.67
CA ASP A 3 -17.10 35.15 -56.54
C ASP A 3 -16.24 34.13 -55.76
N SER A 4 -16.40 32.84 -56.09
CA SER A 4 -16.14 31.67 -55.24
C SER A 4 -15.12 30.70 -55.85
N GLY A 5 -14.36 29.97 -55.02
CA GLY A 5 -13.78 28.67 -55.39
C GLY A 5 -12.81 28.13 -54.33
N ALA A 6 -12.68 26.86 -54.00
CA ALA A 6 -13.43 25.65 -54.29
C ALA A 6 -12.97 24.56 -53.29
N ARG A 7 -13.94 23.83 -52.71
CA ARG A 7 -13.98 22.39 -52.37
C ARG A 7 -12.78 21.70 -51.70
N GLY A 8 -13.05 20.99 -50.59
CA GLY A 8 -12.17 19.89 -50.16
C GLY A 8 -12.45 19.28 -48.79
N ARG A 9 -13.52 18.49 -48.68
CA ARG A 9 -13.95 17.74 -47.50
C ARG A 9 -13.11 16.46 -47.31
N GLY A 10 -12.59 16.25 -46.10
CA GLY A 10 -12.40 14.90 -45.52
C GLY A 10 -11.03 14.24 -45.71
N GLY A 11 -10.51 13.65 -44.62
CA GLY A 11 -9.30 12.83 -44.67
C GLY A 11 -8.93 12.20 -43.32
N PHE A 12 -9.78 11.32 -42.79
CA PHE A 12 -9.34 10.31 -41.82
C PHE A 12 -8.41 9.31 -42.54
N GLY A 13 -7.10 9.54 -42.50
CA GLY A 13 -6.08 8.64 -43.02
C GLY A 13 -5.50 7.74 -41.91
N ARG A 14 -5.97 6.49 -41.84
CA ARG A 14 -5.28 5.40 -41.12
C ARG A 14 -4.06 4.94 -41.93
N GLY A 15 -2.92 4.69 -41.27
CA GLY A 15 -1.79 3.90 -41.79
C GLY A 15 -0.46 4.27 -41.14
N ARG A 16 -0.05 3.64 -40.04
CA ARG A 16 0.78 2.40 -39.97
C ARG A 16 2.26 2.64 -40.33
N GLY A 17 3.06 2.93 -39.30
CA GLY A 17 4.52 2.88 -39.26
C GLY A 17 4.92 3.49 -37.91
N GLY A 18 5.61 2.83 -37.00
CA GLY A 18 6.61 1.81 -37.20
C GLY A 18 7.75 1.94 -36.21
N ASP A 19 7.86 3.01 -35.41
CA ASP A 19 9.00 3.18 -34.51
C ASP A 19 8.61 3.24 -33.04
N ARG A 20 8.83 2.09 -32.40
CA ARG A 20 8.79 1.89 -30.96
C ARG A 20 9.93 2.69 -30.31
N GLY A 21 9.78 4.00 -30.22
CA GLY A 21 10.42 4.81 -29.21
C GLY A 21 9.81 4.49 -27.84
N ARG A 22 9.99 3.25 -27.35
CA ARG A 22 9.64 2.90 -25.97
C ARG A 22 10.64 3.61 -25.08
N GLY A 23 10.28 4.84 -24.74
CA GLY A 23 10.88 5.62 -23.69
C GLY A 23 11.20 4.73 -22.50
N ARG A 24 12.44 4.88 -22.03
CA ARG A 24 12.96 4.40 -20.76
C ARG A 24 11.94 3.61 -19.94
N ARG A 25 12.01 2.28 -20.00
CA ARG A 25 11.72 1.49 -18.80
C ARG A 25 12.83 1.82 -17.82
N GLY A 26 12.67 2.94 -17.11
CA GLY A 26 13.37 3.16 -15.85
C GLY A 26 13.18 1.92 -14.97
N PRO A 27 14.17 1.59 -14.14
CA PRO A 27 14.13 0.39 -13.33
C PRO A 27 12.78 0.31 -12.65
N ARG A 28 12.06 -0.81 -12.86
CA ARG A 28 10.82 -1.13 -12.15
C ARG A 28 11.11 -0.85 -10.69
N ARG A 29 10.49 0.20 -10.16
CA ARG A 29 10.57 0.62 -8.77
C ARG A 29 10.37 -0.66 -7.97
N GLY A 30 11.45 -1.18 -7.40
CA GLY A 30 11.42 -2.38 -6.57
C GLY A 30 10.25 -2.23 -5.61
N GLY A 31 9.51 -3.31 -5.42
CA GLY A 31 8.41 -3.37 -4.47
C GLY A 31 8.83 -2.61 -3.22
N ARG A 32 8.07 -1.57 -2.88
CA ARG A 32 8.36 -0.71 -1.76
C ARG A 32 8.50 -1.64 -0.57
N LYS A 33 9.73 -1.77 -0.07
CA LYS A 33 10.04 -2.49 1.15
C LYS A 33 9.36 -1.66 2.25
N ASP A 34 8.08 -1.93 2.47
CA ASP A 34 7.27 -1.32 3.53
C ASP A 34 7.62 -1.93 4.91
N GLU A 35 8.78 -2.57 5.03
CA GLU A 35 9.25 -3.26 6.23
C GLU A 35 9.78 -2.28 7.30
N ASP A 36 10.03 -1.01 6.96
CA ASP A 36 10.71 -0.05 7.86
C ASP A 36 9.92 1.24 8.13
N LYS A 37 8.58 1.18 8.19
CA LYS A 37 7.82 2.32 8.72
C LYS A 37 7.78 2.24 10.24
N GLU A 38 8.39 3.22 10.90
CA GLU A 38 8.29 3.40 12.34
C GLU A 38 6.80 3.40 12.76
N TRP A 39 6.45 2.53 13.71
CA TRP A 39 5.08 2.42 14.19
C TRP A 39 4.64 3.71 14.89
N VAL A 40 3.58 4.32 14.37
CA VAL A 40 2.89 5.47 14.98
C VAL A 40 1.58 4.97 15.59
N PRO A 41 1.48 4.89 16.93
CA PRO A 41 0.32 4.31 17.58
C PRO A 41 -0.92 5.20 17.44
N VAL A 42 -2.03 4.59 17.03
CA VAL A 42 -3.29 5.31 16.78
C VAL A 42 -4.27 5.20 17.96
N THR A 43 -4.12 4.18 18.80
CA THR A 43 -4.96 3.97 20.00
C THR A 43 -4.33 4.53 21.28
N LYS A 44 -5.15 4.73 22.31
CA LYS A 44 -4.67 5.08 23.65
C LYS A 44 -3.72 4.02 24.20
N LEU A 45 -4.05 2.74 24.00
CA LEU A 45 -3.22 1.63 24.45
C LEU A 45 -1.87 1.63 23.74
N GLY A 46 -1.86 1.76 22.40
CA GLY A 46 -0.62 1.82 21.63
C GLY A 46 0.31 2.94 22.08
N ARG A 47 -0.25 4.12 22.44
CA ARG A 47 0.55 5.23 23.00
C ARG A 47 1.14 4.89 24.36
N LEU A 48 0.36 4.28 25.25
CA LEU A 48 0.85 3.85 26.57
C LEU A 48 1.95 2.78 26.46
N VAL A 49 1.84 1.88 25.49
CA VAL A 49 2.86 0.86 25.19
C VAL A 49 4.12 1.51 24.62
N LYS A 50 4.00 2.39 23.62
CA LYS A 50 5.16 3.10 23.05
C LYS A 50 5.86 4.02 24.06
N ASP A 51 5.09 4.64 24.96
CA ASP A 51 5.60 5.45 26.08
C ASP A 51 6.30 4.60 27.17
N GLY A 52 6.20 3.26 27.13
CA GLY A 52 6.78 2.35 28.13
C GLY A 52 6.04 2.34 29.48
N LYS A 53 4.80 2.83 29.53
CA LYS A 53 3.97 2.82 30.75
C LYS A 53 3.39 1.44 31.03
N ILE A 54 3.09 0.69 29.97
CA ILE A 54 2.67 -0.72 30.05
C ILE A 54 3.89 -1.56 29.71
N LYS A 55 4.30 -2.43 30.62
CA LYS A 55 5.55 -3.19 30.48
C LYS A 55 5.34 -4.63 30.04
N SER A 56 4.12 -5.14 30.15
CA SER A 56 3.84 -6.54 29.87
C SER A 56 2.41 -6.76 29.39
N MET A 57 2.18 -7.92 28.77
CA MET A 57 0.88 -8.29 28.20
C MET A 57 -0.15 -8.60 29.30
N GLU A 58 0.31 -9.05 30.46
CA GLU A 58 -0.53 -9.41 31.61
C GLU A 58 -1.31 -8.20 32.15
N GLU A 59 -0.71 -7.00 32.14
CA GLU A 59 -1.39 -5.76 32.52
C GLU A 59 -2.59 -5.48 31.59
N ILE A 60 -2.43 -5.72 30.29
CA ILE A 60 -3.49 -5.54 29.30
C ILE A 60 -4.63 -6.52 29.55
N TYR A 61 -4.30 -7.78 29.83
CA TYR A 61 -5.29 -8.83 30.12
C TYR A 61 -6.00 -8.62 31.47
N LEU A 62 -5.30 -8.15 32.50
CA LEU A 62 -5.87 -7.87 33.82
C LEU A 62 -7.02 -6.86 33.73
N PHE A 63 -6.83 -5.79 32.96
CA PHE A 63 -7.83 -4.74 32.76
C PHE A 63 -8.79 -5.01 31.59
N SER A 64 -8.70 -6.19 30.95
CA SER A 64 -9.54 -6.59 29.82
C SER A 64 -9.60 -5.54 28.70
N LEU A 65 -8.48 -4.89 28.42
CA LEU A 65 -8.43 -3.83 27.41
C LEU A 65 -8.38 -4.44 25.99
N PRO A 66 -9.16 -3.90 25.04
CA PRO A 66 -9.19 -4.43 23.67
C PRO A 66 -7.91 -4.07 22.91
N ILE A 67 -7.23 -5.09 22.37
CA ILE A 67 -6.04 -4.93 21.52
C ILE A 67 -6.50 -4.81 20.06
N LYS A 68 -6.23 -3.65 19.43
CA LYS A 68 -6.64 -3.34 18.04
C LYS A 68 -5.46 -3.08 17.10
N GLU A 69 -4.23 -3.00 17.63
CA GLU A 69 -3.01 -2.80 16.85
C GLU A 69 -2.12 -4.03 17.05
N TYR A 70 -1.78 -4.73 15.96
CA TYR A 70 -0.96 -5.94 16.01
C TYR A 70 0.47 -5.66 16.48
N GLN A 71 0.97 -4.44 16.22
CA GLN A 71 2.31 -4.00 16.62
C GLN A 71 2.52 -4.06 18.15
N ILE A 72 1.44 -3.98 18.95
CA ILE A 72 1.53 -4.17 20.40
C ILE A 72 1.96 -5.60 20.73
N VAL A 73 1.44 -6.59 20.00
CA VAL A 73 1.79 -8.01 20.17
C VAL A 73 3.23 -8.23 19.71
N ASP A 74 3.61 -7.70 18.56
CA ASP A 74 4.98 -7.80 18.02
C ASP A 74 6.02 -7.18 18.97
N PHE A 75 5.66 -6.09 19.67
CA PHE A 75 6.53 -5.41 20.63
C PHE A 75 6.81 -6.27 21.87
N PHE A 76 5.79 -6.90 22.45
CA PHE A 76 5.95 -7.71 23.65
C PHE A 76 6.42 -9.14 23.39
N LEU A 77 6.04 -9.71 22.24
CA LEU A 77 6.29 -11.11 21.89
C LEU A 77 6.98 -11.22 20.51
N PRO A 78 8.26 -10.80 20.39
CA PRO A 78 8.97 -10.83 19.11
C PRO A 78 9.28 -12.25 18.61
N THR A 79 9.17 -13.27 19.46
CA THR A 79 9.45 -14.67 19.13
C THR A 79 8.19 -15.48 18.86
N LEU A 80 7.07 -14.83 18.59
CA LEU A 80 5.80 -15.50 18.28
C LEU A 80 5.92 -16.25 16.94
N LYS A 81 5.29 -17.44 16.87
CA LYS A 81 5.28 -18.27 15.66
C LYS A 81 3.92 -18.18 14.98
N ASP A 82 3.95 -18.00 13.67
CA ASP A 82 2.75 -18.00 12.83
C ASP A 82 2.66 -19.31 12.03
N GLU A 83 1.51 -19.99 12.10
CA GLU A 83 1.24 -21.22 11.37
C GLU A 83 -0.11 -21.14 10.63
N VAL A 84 -0.14 -21.58 9.36
CA VAL A 84 -1.36 -21.60 8.53
C VAL A 84 -2.06 -22.95 8.72
N MET A 85 -3.21 -22.95 9.40
CA MET A 85 -3.96 -24.20 9.65
C MET A 85 -4.72 -24.73 8.42
N LYS A 86 -5.47 -23.86 7.73
CA LYS A 86 -6.34 -24.28 6.62
C LYS A 86 -6.60 -23.12 5.68
N ILE A 87 -6.66 -23.40 4.38
CA ILE A 87 -7.13 -22.47 3.34
C ILE A 87 -8.32 -23.13 2.63
N MET A 88 -9.48 -22.46 2.61
CA MET A 88 -10.66 -22.90 1.87
C MET A 88 -10.94 -21.92 0.74
N PRO A 89 -11.13 -22.38 -0.51
CA PRO A 89 -11.66 -21.55 -1.58
C PRO A 89 -13.14 -21.21 -1.30
N VAL A 90 -13.53 -19.97 -1.59
CA VAL A 90 -14.91 -19.44 -1.43
C VAL A 90 -15.75 -19.65 -2.68
#